data_AF-A0A6V7HSH7-F1
#
_entry.id   AF-A0A6V7HSH7-F1
#
_cell.length_a   1.000
_cell.length_b   1.000
_cell.length_c   1.000
_cell.angle_alpha   90.00
_cell.angle_beta   90.00
_cell.angle_gamma   90.00
#
_symmetry.space_group_name_H-M   'P 1'
#
loop_
_entity.id
_entity.type
_entity.pdbx_description
1 polymer ?
#
loop_
_entity_poly.entity_id
_entity_poly.type
_entity_poly.pdbx_seq_one_letter_code
_entity_poly.pdbx_strand_id
1 'polypeptide(L)' 'EYKFVVTARDGAPDQRLATATVTVKVIDAEDEVPVFHQSSYEARVKENVPDYMVIQVV' A
#
# COMPACT_ATOMS: atom_id res chain seq x y z
N GLU A 1 1.20 -6.38 -8.98
CA GLU A 1 1.53 -7.76 -9.43
C GLU A 1 2.63 -7.66 -10.47
N TYR A 2 3.68 -8.47 -10.37
CA TYR A 2 4.79 -8.48 -11.31
C TYR A 2 4.96 -9.88 -11.90
N LYS A 3 5.28 -9.96 -13.19
CA LYS A 3 5.51 -11.23 -13.89
C LYS A 3 6.91 -11.21 -14.49
N PHE A 4 7.67 -12.25 -14.19
CA PHE A 4 9.02 -12.43 -14.68
C PHE A 4 9.10 -13.73 -15.46
N VAL A 5 9.82 -13.73 -16.58
CA VAL A 5 10.18 -14.95 -17.30
C VAL A 5 11.58 -15.34 -16.88
N VAL A 6 11.72 -16.47 -16.21
CA VAL A 6 13.02 -17.06 -15.86
C VAL A 6 13.44 -18.04 -16.94
N THR A 7 14.73 -18.08 -17.25
CA THR A 7 15.31 -19.03 -18.21
C THR A 7 16.37 -19.86 -17.49
N ALA A 8 16.21 -21.18 -17.47
CA ALA A 8 17.23 -22.13 -17.04
C ALA A 8 18.05 -22.60 -18.26
N ARG A 9 19.36 -22.77 -18.06
CA ARG A 9 20.29 -23.33 -19.05
C ARG A 9 21.02 -24.51 -18.44
N ASP A 10 21.15 -25.61 -19.17
CA ASP A 10 22.02 -26.71 -18.74
C ASP A 10 23.50 -26.44 -19.11
N GLY A 11 24.40 -27.27 -18.59
CA GLY A 11 25.84 -27.15 -18.81
C GLY A 11 26.37 -27.89 -20.04
N ALA A 12 25.50 -28.35 -20.94
CA ALA A 12 25.91 -29.11 -22.11
C ALA A 12 26.63 -28.23 -23.16
N PRO A 13 27.50 -28.78 -24.01
CA PRO A 13 28.11 -28.04 -25.12
C PRO A 13 27.08 -27.41 -26.06
N ASP A 14 26.00 -28.14 -26.35
CA ASP A 14 24.78 -27.62 -26.97
C ASP A 14 23.72 -27.42 -25.88
N GLN A 15 23.66 -26.20 -25.35
CA GLN A 15 22.83 -25.89 -24.19
C GLN A 15 21.34 -26.00 -24.53
N ARG A 16 20.59 -26.66 -23.64
CA ARG A 16 19.13 -26.63 -23.68
C ARG A 16 18.62 -25.54 -22.77
N LEU A 17 17.57 -24.87 -23.23
CA LEU A 17 16.90 -23.80 -22.51
C LEU A 17 15.52 -24.26 -22.05
N ALA A 18 15.16 -23.90 -20.82
CA ALA A 18 13.79 -24.03 -20.32
C ALA A 18 13.33 -22.67 -19.77
N THR A 19 12.07 -22.32 -19.97
CA THR A 19 11.51 -21.06 -19.46
C THR A 19 10.34 -21.33 -18.52
N ALA A 20 10.16 -20.45 -17.54
CA ALA A 20 9.01 -20.46 -16.64
C ALA A 20 8.58 -19.04 -16.29
N THR A 21 7.29 -18.86 -16.00
CA THR A 21 6.74 -17.59 -15.54
C THR A 21 6.65 -17.58 -14.02
N VAL A 22 7.28 -16.60 -13.40
CA VAL A 22 7.20 -16.33 -11.96
C VAL A 22 6.29 -15.13 -11.74
N THR A 23 5.21 -15.33 -11.00
CA THR A 23 4.29 -14.27 -10.60
C THR A 23 4.60 -13.84 -9.17
N VAL A 24 4.98 -12.59 -9.00
CA VAL A 24 5.23 -11.97 -7.69
C VAL A 24 4.03 -11.10 -7.32
N LYS A 25 3.34 -11.50 -6.25
CA LYS A 25 2.28 -10.71 -5.65
C LYS A 25 2.87 -9.89 -4.51
N VAL A 26 2.92 -8.57 -4.69
CA VAL A 26 3.21 -7.65 -3.60
C VAL A 26 1.93 -7.54 -2.77
N ILE A 27 2.05 -7.83 -1.49
CA ILE A 27 0.97 -7.69 -0.52
C ILE A 27 1.22 -6.40 0.22
N ASP A 28 0.18 -5.58 0.32
CA ASP A 28 0.23 -4.35 1.09
C ASP A 28 0.47 -4.69 2.56
N ALA A 29 1.39 -3.97 3.19
CA ALA A 29 1.64 -4.07 4.60
C ALA A 29 1.07 -2.82 5.25
N GLU A 30 0.47 -2.95 6.43
CA GLU A 30 0.03 -1.82 7.23
C GLU A 30 1.25 -1.21 7.95
N ASP A 31 2.18 -0.66 7.18
CA ASP A 31 3.43 -0.03 7.65
C ASP A 31 3.41 1.51 7.58
N GLU A 32 2.36 2.10 6.99
CA GLU A 32 2.11 3.53 7.02
C GLU A 32 1.42 3.94 8.33
N VAL A 33 1.98 4.92 9.03
CA VAL A 33 1.36 5.47 10.25
C VAL A 33 0.26 6.47 9.88
N PRO A 34 -0.87 6.49 10.61
CA PRO A 34 -1.91 7.48 10.37
C PRO A 34 -1.37 8.89 10.63
N VAL A 35 -1.66 9.80 9.71
CA VAL A 35 -1.25 11.21 9.80
C VAL A 35 -2.48 12.11 9.66
N PHE A 36 -2.58 13.09 10.55
CA PHE A 36 -3.63 14.10 10.45
C PHE A 36 -3.40 14.97 9.20
N HIS A 37 -4.49 15.28 8.48
CA HIS A 37 -4.44 16.12 7.30
C HIS A 37 -4.01 17.57 7.59
N GLN A 38 -4.32 18.06 8.80
CA GLN A 38 -3.96 19.41 9.24
C GLN A 38 -3.07 19.34 10.49
N SER A 39 -2.16 20.29 10.63
CA SER A 39 -1.36 20.46 11.84
C SER A 39 -2.17 20.92 13.05
N SER A 40 -3.36 21.48 12.82
CA SER A 40 -4.29 21.93 13.87
C SER A 40 -5.72 21.99 13.33
N TYR A 41 -6.69 21.58 14.14
CA TYR A 41 -8.13 21.71 13.84
C TYR A 41 -8.77 22.67 14.84
N GLU A 42 -9.44 23.73 14.36
CA GLU A 42 -10.17 24.69 15.19
C GLU A 42 -11.65 24.74 14.77
N ALA A 43 -12.56 24.75 15.74
CA ALA A 43 -13.97 25.00 15.53
C ALA A 43 -14.53 25.93 16.59
N ARG A 44 -15.59 26.66 16.23
CA ARG A 44 -16.27 27.61 17.11
C ARG A 44 -17.75 27.27 17.18
N VAL A 45 -18.26 27.22 18.40
CA VAL A 45 -19.65 26.89 18.74
C VAL A 45 -20.27 28.05 19.51
N LYS A 46 -21.56 28.31 19.26
CA LYS A 46 -22.32 29.28 20.07
C LYS A 46 -22.64 28.65 21.43
N GLU A 47 -22.71 29.44 22.48
CA GLU A 47 -22.94 28.91 23.84
C GLU A 47 -24.33 28.28 24.04
N ASN A 48 -25.33 28.69 23.24
CA ASN A 48 -26.74 28.35 23.44
C ASN A 48 -27.29 27.33 22.42
N VAL A 49 -26.45 26.40 21.95
CA VAL A 49 -26.87 25.33 21.03
C VAL A 49 -27.04 24.00 21.78
N PRO A 50 -28.06 23.19 21.42
CA PRO A 50 -28.30 21.87 21.99
C PRO A 50 -27.15 20.91 21.64
N ASP A 51 -27.07 19.75 22.29
CA ASP A 51 -25.93 18.83 22.16
C ASP A 51 -25.67 18.39 20.70
N TYR A 52 -24.45 18.63 20.19
CA TYR A 52 -24.05 18.24 18.83
C TYR A 52 -22.53 18.01 18.71
N MET A 53 -22.13 17.23 17.70
CA MET A 53 -20.73 16.99 17.39
C MET A 53 -20.09 18.25 16.79
N VAL A 54 -19.05 18.78 17.46
CA VAL A 54 -18.41 20.05 17.07
C VAL A 54 -17.21 19.84 16.15
N ILE A 55 -16.39 18.82 16.40
CA ILE A 55 -15.23 18.45 15.60
C ILE A 55 -15.16 16.93 15.50
N GLN A 56 -14.89 16.43 14.30
CA GLN A 56 -14.37 15.09 14.07
C GLN A 56 -12.99 15.24 13.43
N VAL A 57 -11.97 14.65 14.04
CA VAL A 57 -10.64 14.57 13.43
C VAL A 57 -10.47 13.16 12.89
N VAL A 58 -10.14 13.07 11.60
CA VAL A 58 -9.88 11.81 10.88
C VAL A 58 -8.47 11.87 10.34
#